data_AF-A0AAV0CFA6-F1
#
_entry.id   AF-A0AAV0CFA6-F1
#
_cell.length_a   1.000
_cell.length_b   1.000
_cell.length_c   1.000
_cell.angle_alpha   90.00
_cell.angle_beta   90.00
_cell.angle_gamma   90.00
#
_symmetry.space_group_name_H-M   'P 1'
#
loop_
_entity.id
_entity.type
_entity.pdbx_description
1 polymer ?
#
loop_
_entity_poly.entity_id
_entity_poly.type
_entity_poly.pdbx_seq_one_letter_code
_entity_poly.pdbx_strand_id
1 'polypeptide(L)'
;MSAAQWCFSDTFSILPRESIPLSFQFHSLTRISRKRIPIKFAKLAMTQSQSPAALPLRTVPVEEEGASSVKPIIDLHNLEPKLLQNLAYDALVWSSLNGLLVGDRNSQRSGTIPGVGLVQAPFSLLPTSFPESHWKQACEVAPIFNELVDRVSQDGEFLQESLSRTKKVDDFTSRLLDIHSKMLEMNKKEEICLGLHRSDYMLDEQTKLLLQIELNTISSSFPGLSCLVTELHRSLIQQNRQDLALDPDRIPQNSAVIKFAEALSKAWNEYNNPRAVVMFVVQTEERNMYDQHWISLVLKERHQLTTIRKTLAEIDALGELLPDGTLVVDGQVIAVVYFRAGYAPSDYQSESEWRARHLIEQSRAIKCPSISYHLAGTKKVQQELAKPNVLERFLDSEDDISKVRKCFAGLWSLDESDVIKDAIQRPELYVMKPQREGGGNNIYGDDVKESLLKLEKEGSGNEAAYILMQRIFPTLSKAILMRDGIPHKEQVVSELGIYGAYLRNKTKVIINEQSGYLMRTKVSSSNEGGVASGFAVLDSIYLV
;
A
#
# COMPACT_ATOMS: atom_id res chain seq x y z
N MET A 1 -32.47 -56.39 -37.31
CA MET A 1 -31.47 -55.63 -36.53
C MET A 1 -32.19 -54.40 -35.97
N SER A 2 -33.03 -54.60 -34.95
CA SER A 2 -32.73 -54.44 -33.52
C SER A 2 -32.56 -52.98 -33.10
N ALA A 3 -33.68 -52.37 -32.70
CA ALA A 3 -33.74 -51.21 -31.82
C ALA A 3 -33.71 -51.67 -30.35
N ALA A 4 -32.98 -50.97 -29.49
CA ALA A 4 -33.05 -51.01 -28.03
C ALA A 4 -32.39 -49.71 -27.53
N GLN A 5 -33.08 -48.70 -26.99
CA GLN A 5 -33.74 -48.65 -25.67
C GLN A 5 -32.88 -49.28 -24.57
N TRP A 6 -32.18 -48.45 -23.82
CA TRP A 6 -31.62 -48.81 -22.51
C TRP A 6 -32.29 -47.97 -21.44
N CYS A 7 -33.07 -48.66 -20.61
CA CYS A 7 -33.61 -48.17 -19.36
C CYS A 7 -32.51 -48.07 -18.30
N PHE A 8 -32.68 -47.08 -17.42
CA PHE A 8 -32.04 -47.01 -16.12
C PHE A 8 -32.44 -48.19 -15.24
N SER A 9 -31.47 -48.70 -14.48
CA SER A 9 -31.72 -49.42 -13.23
C SER A 9 -30.57 -49.17 -12.27
N ASP A 10 -30.91 -48.58 -11.13
CA ASP A 10 -30.07 -48.32 -9.97
C ASP A 10 -29.60 -49.61 -9.31
N THR A 11 -28.32 -49.63 -8.89
CA THR A 11 -27.85 -50.04 -7.55
C THR A 11 -26.33 -50.23 -7.58
N PHE A 12 -25.58 -49.21 -7.14
CA PHE A 12 -24.23 -49.41 -6.61
C PHE A 12 -24.14 -48.79 -5.23
N SER A 13 -23.97 -49.69 -4.25
CA SER A 13 -23.68 -49.42 -2.85
C SER A 13 -22.43 -48.56 -2.69
N ILE A 14 -22.61 -47.34 -2.18
CA ILE A 14 -21.51 -46.45 -1.79
C ILE A 14 -21.06 -46.86 -0.38
N LEU A 15 -19.85 -47.41 -0.28
CA LEU A 15 -19.12 -47.52 0.99
C LEU A 15 -18.65 -46.11 1.42
N PRO A 16 -18.76 -45.74 2.69
CA PRO A 16 -18.32 -44.42 3.15
C PRO A 16 -16.79 -44.33 3.08
N ARG A 17 -16.28 -43.44 2.21
CA ARG A 17 -14.88 -42.98 2.29
C ARG A 17 -14.78 -42.03 3.47
N GLU A 18 -14.03 -42.44 4.47
CA GLU A 18 -13.50 -41.56 5.51
C GLU A 18 -12.79 -40.37 4.83
N SER A 19 -13.33 -39.18 5.07
CA SER A 19 -12.75 -37.92 4.65
C SER A 19 -11.50 -37.65 5.48
N ILE A 20 -10.34 -38.01 4.94
CA ILE A 20 -9.05 -37.51 5.42
C ILE A 20 -8.98 -36.02 5.03
N PRO A 21 -8.93 -35.06 5.98
CA PRO A 21 -8.72 -33.68 5.62
C PRO A 21 -7.27 -33.51 5.18
N LEU A 22 -7.04 -33.20 3.90
CA LEU A 22 -5.79 -32.59 3.43
C LEU A 22 -5.73 -31.16 3.99
N SER A 23 -5.35 -31.03 5.25
CA SER A 23 -4.94 -29.75 5.82
C SER A 23 -3.60 -29.36 5.20
N PHE A 24 -3.58 -28.32 4.38
CA PHE A 24 -2.33 -27.61 4.07
C PHE A 24 -1.82 -26.97 5.36
N GLN A 25 -0.93 -27.67 6.07
CA GLN A 25 -0.22 -27.12 7.22
C GLN A 25 0.84 -26.13 6.73
N PHE A 26 0.53 -24.84 6.78
CA PHE A 26 1.56 -23.80 6.86
C PHE A 26 2.44 -24.12 8.07
N HIS A 27 3.68 -24.57 7.83
CA HIS A 27 4.62 -24.88 8.90
C HIS A 27 5.02 -23.59 9.64
N SER A 28 4.48 -23.44 10.85
CA SER A 28 4.98 -22.56 11.89
C SER A 28 6.32 -23.09 12.39
N LEU A 29 7.42 -22.40 12.07
CA LEU A 29 8.71 -22.58 12.73
C LEU A 29 8.83 -21.56 13.87
N THR A 30 8.24 -21.87 15.03
CA THR A 30 8.56 -21.21 16.31
C THR A 30 8.69 -22.22 17.43
N ARG A 31 9.85 -22.89 17.49
CA ARG A 31 10.38 -23.47 18.74
C ARG A 31 11.90 -23.35 18.75
N ILE A 32 12.42 -22.27 19.32
CA ILE A 32 13.79 -22.27 19.86
C ILE A 32 13.71 -22.02 21.37
N SER A 33 14.26 -23.02 22.07
CA SER A 33 14.42 -23.16 23.50
C SER A 33 15.10 -21.94 24.14
N ARG A 34 14.45 -21.34 25.14
CA ARG A 34 15.06 -20.41 26.10
C ARG A 34 16.17 -21.12 26.89
N LYS A 35 17.44 -20.82 26.58
CA LYS A 35 18.55 -21.02 27.52
C LYS A 35 18.90 -19.69 28.18
N ARG A 36 18.73 -19.63 29.51
CA ARG A 36 19.15 -18.52 30.38
C ARG A 36 20.68 -18.47 30.42
N ILE A 37 21.26 -17.30 30.18
CA ILE A 37 22.66 -16.97 30.51
C ILE A 37 22.62 -15.87 31.59
N PRO A 38 23.37 -16.00 32.70
CA PRO A 38 23.32 -15.04 33.80
C PRO A 38 24.17 -13.79 33.52
N ILE A 39 23.57 -12.62 33.76
CA ILE A 39 24.24 -11.32 33.72
C ILE A 39 24.97 -11.11 35.06
N LYS A 40 26.29 -10.93 35.03
CA LYS A 40 27.08 -10.43 36.16
C LYS A 40 27.12 -8.90 36.12
N PHE A 41 26.67 -8.26 37.19
CA PHE A 41 26.87 -6.84 37.45
C PHE A 41 28.31 -6.59 37.93
N ALA A 42 28.99 -5.63 37.32
CA ALA A 42 30.20 -5.02 37.88
C ALA A 42 30.00 -3.49 37.94
N LYS A 43 29.96 -2.97 39.17
CA LYS A 43 30.06 -1.54 39.50
C LYS A 43 31.48 -1.07 39.20
N LEU A 44 31.66 0.11 38.61
CA LEU A 44 32.86 0.91 38.86
C LEU A 44 32.54 2.40 38.88
N ALA A 45 33.28 3.09 39.74
CA ALA A 45 32.97 4.36 40.37
C ALA A 45 33.40 5.59 39.55
N MET A 46 32.78 6.73 39.89
CA MET A 46 33.19 8.07 39.46
C MET A 46 34.46 8.55 40.18
N THR A 47 35.38 9.16 39.44
CA THR A 47 36.35 10.15 39.96
C THR A 47 36.66 11.20 38.90
N GLN A 48 36.74 12.47 39.33
CA GLN A 48 36.92 13.68 38.53
C GLN A 48 38.40 14.02 38.21
N SER A 49 38.56 14.71 37.08
CA SER A 49 39.49 15.81 36.70
C SER A 49 41.02 15.63 36.77
N GLN A 50 41.69 15.91 35.62
CA GLN A 50 42.62 17.03 35.41
C GLN A 50 43.23 17.00 33.99
N SER A 51 43.35 18.18 33.36
CA SER A 51 44.04 18.44 32.07
C SER A 51 45.57 18.36 32.24
N PRO A 52 46.36 18.07 31.17
CA PRO A 52 47.11 19.18 30.56
C PRO A 52 47.44 19.06 29.04
N ALA A 53 47.56 20.25 28.44
CA ALA A 53 48.46 20.75 27.38
C ALA A 53 48.89 19.89 26.16
N ALA A 54 48.84 20.57 25.00
CA ALA A 54 49.14 20.15 23.64
C ALA A 54 50.63 19.91 23.32
N LEU A 55 50.90 19.05 22.31
CA LEU A 55 52.03 19.06 21.35
C LEU A 55 51.84 17.89 20.31
N PRO A 56 52.52 17.86 19.15
CA PRO A 56 51.91 18.03 17.83
C PRO A 56 51.62 16.74 17.04
N LEU A 57 50.71 16.88 16.05
CA LEU A 57 50.28 15.86 15.10
C LEU A 57 51.45 15.23 14.32
N ARG A 58 51.57 13.91 14.44
CA ARG A 58 52.31 13.06 13.50
C ARG A 58 51.28 12.19 12.78
N THR A 59 51.13 12.40 11.49
CA THR A 59 50.26 11.62 10.60
C THR A 59 50.75 10.18 10.52
N VAL A 60 49.91 9.26 11.00
CA VAL A 60 50.04 7.81 10.77
C VAL A 60 49.00 7.45 9.71
N PRO A 61 49.33 6.68 8.65
CA PRO A 61 48.36 6.27 7.66
C PRO A 61 47.31 5.39 8.35
N VAL A 62 46.05 5.78 8.25
CA VAL A 62 44.92 4.90 8.60
C VAL A 62 44.88 3.84 7.51
N GLU A 63 45.15 2.59 7.90
CA GLU A 63 44.85 1.43 7.09
C GLU A 63 43.34 1.44 6.81
N GLU A 64 42.97 1.54 5.52
CA GLU A 64 41.61 1.34 5.07
C GLU A 64 41.17 -0.08 5.45
N GLU A 65 40.40 -0.20 6.53
CA GLU A 65 39.63 -1.40 6.80
C GLU A 65 38.72 -1.66 5.60
N GLY A 66 38.91 -2.85 5.01
CA GLY A 66 38.46 -3.19 3.67
C GLY A 66 36.99 -2.88 3.43
N ALA A 67 36.74 -2.11 2.38
CA ALA A 67 35.46 -2.07 1.72
C ALA A 67 35.00 -3.51 1.45
N SER A 68 33.93 -3.93 2.14
CA SER A 68 33.19 -5.13 1.78
C SER A 68 32.76 -4.97 0.33
N SER A 69 33.43 -5.70 -0.57
CA SER A 69 33.03 -5.77 -1.96
C SER A 69 31.71 -6.51 -2.01
N VAL A 70 30.61 -5.73 -2.03
CA VAL A 70 29.30 -6.26 -2.40
C VAL A 70 29.47 -6.87 -3.78
N LYS A 71 29.46 -8.21 -3.86
CA LYS A 71 29.51 -8.90 -5.15
C LYS A 71 28.40 -8.31 -6.01
N PRO A 72 28.70 -7.80 -7.21
CA PRO A 72 27.66 -7.25 -8.07
C PRO A 72 26.64 -8.38 -8.32
N ILE A 73 25.37 -8.05 -8.07
CA ILE A 73 24.25 -8.92 -8.43
C ILE A 73 24.40 -9.25 -9.91
N ILE A 74 24.11 -10.50 -10.27
CA ILE A 74 24.19 -10.98 -11.65
C ILE A 74 23.54 -9.96 -12.59
N ASP A 75 24.22 -9.62 -13.67
CA ASP A 75 23.61 -8.80 -14.72
C ASP A 75 22.45 -9.58 -15.33
N LEU A 76 21.23 -9.24 -14.91
CA LEU A 76 20.00 -9.93 -15.29
C LEU A 76 19.81 -9.97 -16.81
N HIS A 77 20.32 -8.99 -17.54
CA HIS A 77 20.22 -8.98 -19.00
C HIS A 77 21.17 -9.96 -19.69
N ASN A 78 22.19 -10.45 -18.99
CA ASN A 78 23.17 -11.42 -19.49
C ASN A 78 22.95 -12.85 -18.98
N LEU A 79 21.78 -13.14 -18.39
CA LEU A 79 21.40 -14.52 -18.06
C LEU A 79 21.44 -15.41 -19.31
N GLU A 80 21.97 -16.63 -19.15
CA GLU A 80 21.95 -17.64 -20.20
C GLU A 80 20.50 -17.85 -20.69
N PRO A 81 20.24 -17.84 -22.01
CA PRO A 81 18.87 -17.94 -22.54
C PRO A 81 18.07 -19.14 -22.01
N LYS A 82 18.74 -20.28 -21.81
CA LYS A 82 18.12 -21.49 -21.26
C LYS A 82 17.72 -21.32 -19.80
N LEU A 83 18.58 -20.71 -18.99
CA LEU A 83 18.28 -20.39 -17.59
C LEU A 83 17.11 -19.42 -17.49
N LEU A 84 17.10 -18.36 -18.32
CA LEU A 84 16.00 -17.41 -18.37
C LEU A 84 14.67 -18.08 -18.73
N GLN A 85 14.67 -18.97 -19.73
CA GLN A 85 13.47 -19.70 -20.12
C GLN A 85 12.94 -20.59 -18.99
N ASN A 86 13.83 -21.29 -18.28
CA ASN A 86 13.47 -22.11 -17.13
C ASN A 86 12.89 -21.27 -15.99
N LEU A 87 13.57 -20.17 -15.61
CA LEU A 87 13.09 -19.26 -14.56
C LEU A 87 11.70 -18.69 -14.90
N ALA A 88 11.52 -18.23 -16.14
CA ALA A 88 10.23 -17.70 -16.60
C ALA A 88 9.13 -18.77 -16.53
N TYR A 89 9.43 -20.00 -16.99
CA TYR A 89 8.49 -21.12 -16.94
C TYR A 89 8.10 -21.47 -15.49
N ASP A 90 9.09 -21.65 -14.62
CA ASP A 90 8.87 -21.99 -13.21
C ASP A 90 8.08 -20.89 -12.49
N ALA A 91 8.35 -19.62 -12.81
CA ALA A 91 7.62 -18.49 -12.24
C ALA A 91 6.14 -18.47 -12.66
N LEU A 92 5.84 -18.79 -13.92
CA LEU A 92 4.46 -18.87 -14.42
C LEU A 92 3.71 -20.06 -13.79
N VAL A 93 4.36 -21.22 -13.66
CA VAL A 93 3.80 -22.38 -12.98
C VAL A 93 3.53 -22.07 -11.51
N TRP A 94 4.51 -21.50 -10.80
CA TRP A 94 4.36 -21.12 -9.40
C TRP A 94 3.21 -20.12 -9.21
N SER A 95 3.13 -19.10 -10.07
CA SER A 95 2.07 -18.09 -10.01
C SER A 95 0.68 -18.69 -10.16
N SER A 96 0.55 -19.65 -11.10
CA SER A 96 -0.71 -20.35 -11.36
C SER A 96 -1.13 -21.24 -10.18
N LEU A 97 -0.19 -21.94 -9.56
CA LEU A 97 -0.46 -22.85 -8.44
C LEU A 97 -0.73 -22.11 -7.12
N ASN A 98 -0.17 -20.92 -6.94
CA ASN A 98 -0.24 -20.17 -5.68
C ASN A 98 -1.18 -18.96 -5.73
N GLY A 99 -1.91 -18.75 -6.84
CA GLY A 99 -2.91 -17.69 -6.93
C GLY A 99 -2.34 -16.27 -7.04
N LEU A 100 -1.14 -16.11 -7.62
CA LEU A 100 -0.61 -14.80 -8.03
C LEU A 100 -1.26 -14.40 -9.37
N LEU A 101 -2.57 -14.15 -9.33
CA LEU A 101 -3.44 -14.04 -10.49
C LEU A 101 -4.30 -12.78 -10.43
N VAL A 102 -4.65 -12.27 -11.60
CA VAL A 102 -5.63 -11.20 -11.83
C VAL A 102 -6.57 -11.60 -12.96
N GLY A 103 -7.68 -10.87 -13.09
CA GLY A 103 -8.51 -10.95 -14.29
C GLY A 103 -7.79 -10.36 -15.50
N ASP A 104 -7.77 -11.09 -16.62
CA ASP A 104 -7.21 -10.64 -17.89
C ASP A 104 -8.01 -9.46 -18.45
N ARG A 105 -7.32 -8.36 -18.80
CA ARG A 105 -7.92 -7.17 -19.43
C ARG A 105 -8.62 -7.47 -20.76
N ASN A 106 -8.18 -8.50 -21.48
CA ASN A 106 -8.76 -8.91 -22.76
C ASN A 106 -10.04 -9.75 -22.58
N SER A 107 -10.34 -10.17 -21.35
CA SER A 107 -11.57 -10.88 -21.01
C SER A 107 -12.58 -9.92 -20.39
N GLN A 108 -13.73 -9.75 -21.03
CA GLN A 108 -14.81 -8.89 -20.52
C GLN A 108 -15.40 -9.38 -19.18
N ARG A 109 -15.30 -10.68 -18.90
CA ARG A 109 -15.91 -11.31 -17.72
C ARG A 109 -14.96 -11.41 -16.53
N SER A 110 -13.68 -11.13 -16.72
CA SER A 110 -12.63 -11.39 -15.71
C SER A 110 -12.67 -10.45 -14.51
N GLY A 111 -13.29 -9.27 -14.66
CA GLY A 111 -13.51 -8.31 -13.57
C GLY A 111 -14.79 -8.56 -12.76
N THR A 112 -15.66 -9.46 -13.20
CA THR A 112 -16.99 -9.66 -12.58
C THR A 112 -17.24 -11.12 -12.16
N ILE A 113 -16.61 -12.09 -12.82
CA ILE A 113 -16.82 -13.51 -12.56
C ILE A 113 -15.50 -14.14 -12.11
N PRO A 114 -15.41 -14.60 -10.85
CA PRO A 114 -14.25 -15.32 -10.36
C PRO A 114 -13.98 -16.62 -11.16
N GLY A 115 -12.70 -16.97 -11.32
CA GLY A 115 -12.28 -18.24 -11.93
C GLY A 115 -12.27 -18.28 -13.46
N VAL A 116 -12.63 -17.18 -14.15
CA VAL A 116 -12.63 -17.13 -15.62
C VAL A 116 -11.73 -16.00 -16.14
N GLY A 117 -11.09 -16.24 -17.29
CA GLY A 117 -10.19 -15.26 -17.93
C GLY A 117 -9.08 -14.81 -16.99
N LEU A 118 -8.38 -15.76 -16.38
CA LEU A 118 -7.29 -15.52 -15.45
C LEU A 118 -5.97 -15.36 -16.18
N VAL A 119 -5.13 -14.46 -15.69
CA VAL A 119 -3.73 -14.30 -16.10
C VAL A 119 -2.88 -14.06 -14.85
N GLN A 120 -1.60 -14.45 -14.88
CA GLN A 120 -0.69 -14.08 -13.81
C GLN A 120 -0.64 -12.56 -13.64
N ALA A 121 -0.60 -12.09 -12.40
CA ALA A 121 -0.33 -10.68 -12.14
C ALA A 121 1.02 -10.30 -12.79
N PRO A 122 1.18 -9.12 -13.42
CA PRO A 122 2.49 -8.70 -13.91
C PRO A 122 3.51 -8.62 -12.77
N PHE A 123 4.68 -9.25 -12.92
CA PHE A 123 5.75 -9.25 -11.90
C PHE A 123 7.15 -9.08 -12.49
N SER A 124 8.12 -8.58 -11.72
CA SER A 124 9.56 -8.69 -12.06
C SER A 124 10.02 -10.12 -11.78
N LEU A 125 10.80 -10.75 -12.66
CA LEU A 125 11.19 -12.16 -12.53
C LEU A 125 12.12 -12.43 -11.32
N LEU A 126 12.90 -11.42 -10.94
CA LEU A 126 13.84 -11.46 -9.82
C LEU A 126 13.73 -10.15 -9.02
N PRO A 127 14.06 -10.17 -7.72
CA PRO A 127 13.85 -9.04 -6.82
C PRO A 127 14.77 -7.86 -7.16
N THR A 128 14.26 -6.64 -6.98
CA THR A 128 15.05 -5.42 -7.10
C THR A 128 15.99 -5.24 -5.89
N SER A 129 17.24 -4.87 -6.13
CA SER A 129 18.20 -4.56 -5.06
C SER A 129 17.80 -3.29 -4.30
N PHE A 130 17.86 -3.34 -2.97
CA PHE A 130 17.50 -2.19 -2.14
C PHE A 130 18.36 -2.11 -0.88
N PRO A 131 18.91 -0.94 -0.50
CA PRO A 131 19.77 -0.84 0.68
C PRO A 131 19.00 -1.15 1.98
N GLU A 132 19.60 -1.99 2.84
CA GLU A 132 18.97 -2.38 4.11
C GLU A 132 18.73 -1.19 5.06
N SER A 133 19.61 -0.19 5.04
CA SER A 133 19.48 1.03 5.84
C SER A 133 18.21 1.81 5.50
N HIS A 134 17.93 2.00 4.21
CA HIS A 134 16.73 2.70 3.74
C HIS A 134 15.47 1.85 3.95
N TRP A 135 15.57 0.52 3.85
CA TRP A 135 14.44 -0.36 4.19
C TRP A 135 14.05 -0.23 5.68
N LYS A 136 15.04 -0.21 6.57
CA LYS A 136 14.83 0.04 8.02
C LYS A 136 14.22 1.41 8.26
N GLN A 137 14.76 2.45 7.62
CA GLN A 137 14.18 3.80 7.70
C GLN A 137 12.69 3.82 7.33
N ALA A 138 12.32 3.17 6.22
CA ALA A 138 10.94 3.10 5.75
C ALA A 138 10.03 2.36 6.75
N CYS A 139 10.54 1.29 7.36
CA CYS A 139 9.81 0.51 8.37
C CYS A 139 9.64 1.29 9.69
N GLU A 140 10.67 2.03 10.11
CA GLU A 140 10.66 2.84 11.34
C GLU A 140 9.63 3.97 11.30
N VAL A 141 9.43 4.59 10.13
CA VAL A 141 8.47 5.71 9.98
C VAL A 141 7.02 5.26 9.80
N ALA A 142 6.75 4.00 9.46
CA ALA A 142 5.38 3.51 9.27
C ALA A 142 4.46 3.73 10.49
N PRO A 143 4.83 3.35 11.74
CA PRO A 143 3.99 3.63 12.90
C PRO A 143 3.87 5.12 13.25
N ILE A 144 4.85 5.94 12.82
CA ILE A 144 4.79 7.40 13.00
C ILE A 144 3.76 8.00 12.04
N PHE A 145 3.76 7.57 10.76
CA PHE A 145 2.75 7.99 9.78
C PHE A 145 1.34 7.54 10.16
N ASN A 146 1.18 6.34 10.72
CA ASN A 146 -0.11 5.87 11.22
C ASN A 146 -0.69 6.83 12.29
N GLU A 147 0.12 7.21 13.26
CA GLU A 147 -0.28 8.15 14.32
C GLU A 147 -0.52 9.56 13.76
N LEU A 148 0.33 10.02 12.84
CA LEU A 148 0.15 11.31 12.16
C LEU A 148 -1.19 11.37 11.43
N VAL A 149 -1.54 10.33 10.66
CA VAL A 149 -2.84 10.26 9.95
C VAL A 149 -4.00 10.31 10.95
N ASP A 150 -3.94 9.55 12.04
CA ASP A 150 -5.00 9.56 13.05
C ASP A 150 -5.17 10.96 13.65
N ARG A 151 -4.09 11.61 14.07
CA ARG A 151 -4.13 12.93 14.69
C ARG A 151 -4.59 14.03 13.71
N VAL A 152 -4.14 13.98 12.46
CA VAL A 152 -4.62 14.88 11.40
C VAL A 152 -6.11 14.66 11.14
N SER A 153 -6.58 13.40 11.15
CA SER A 153 -7.99 13.08 10.92
C SER A 153 -8.93 13.62 12.01
N GLN A 154 -8.40 13.88 13.21
CA GLN A 154 -9.15 14.42 14.33
C GLN A 154 -9.28 15.96 14.27
N ASP A 155 -8.40 16.64 13.54
CA ASP A 155 -8.44 18.09 13.33
C ASP A 155 -9.31 18.44 12.12
N GLY A 156 -10.63 18.42 12.35
CA GLY A 156 -11.61 18.67 11.29
C GLY A 156 -11.51 20.08 10.69
N GLU A 157 -11.10 21.07 11.48
CA GLU A 157 -10.87 22.45 11.03
C GLU A 157 -9.68 22.50 10.08
N PHE A 158 -8.54 21.91 10.45
CA PHE A 158 -7.38 21.80 9.56
C PHE A 158 -7.75 21.16 8.22
N LEU A 159 -8.45 20.03 8.20
CA LEU A 159 -8.85 19.37 6.95
C LEU A 159 -9.75 20.27 6.09
N GLN A 160 -10.74 20.94 6.69
CA GLN A 160 -11.65 21.83 5.96
C GLN A 160 -10.92 23.07 5.42
N GLU A 161 -10.04 23.68 6.21
CA GLU A 161 -9.27 24.86 5.83
C GLU A 161 -8.25 24.55 4.73
N SER A 162 -7.44 23.50 4.92
CA SER A 162 -6.42 23.07 3.95
C SER A 162 -6.99 22.75 2.58
N LEU A 163 -8.22 22.24 2.52
CA LEU A 163 -8.91 21.86 1.28
C LEU A 163 -9.97 22.88 0.84
N SER A 164 -10.12 24.01 1.51
CA SER A 164 -11.17 25.01 1.24
C SER A 164 -11.09 25.62 -0.16
N ARG A 165 -9.87 25.82 -0.69
CA ARG A 165 -9.65 26.28 -2.07
C ARG A 165 -9.91 25.16 -3.07
N THR A 166 -9.42 23.96 -2.78
CA THR A 166 -9.64 22.76 -3.60
C THR A 166 -11.13 22.45 -3.75
N LYS A 167 -11.94 22.64 -2.70
CA LYS A 167 -13.40 22.48 -2.71
C LYS A 167 -14.10 23.26 -3.84
N LYS A 168 -13.56 24.40 -4.25
CA LYS A 168 -14.16 25.28 -5.26
C LYS A 168 -13.92 24.82 -6.69
N VAL A 169 -12.92 23.97 -6.91
CA VAL A 169 -12.41 23.63 -8.25
C VAL A 169 -12.34 22.13 -8.51
N ASP A 170 -12.55 21.30 -7.48
CA ASP A 170 -12.62 19.86 -7.60
C ASP A 170 -13.90 19.29 -6.98
N ASP A 171 -14.88 18.99 -7.83
CA ASP A 171 -16.20 18.47 -7.43
C ASP A 171 -16.10 17.20 -6.58
N PHE A 172 -15.15 16.32 -6.88
CA PHE A 172 -14.97 15.09 -6.13
C PHE A 172 -14.55 15.35 -4.68
N THR A 173 -13.48 16.13 -4.48
CA THR A 173 -13.04 16.53 -3.14
C THR A 173 -14.11 17.37 -2.44
N SER A 174 -14.85 18.20 -3.17
CA SER A 174 -15.97 18.98 -2.62
C SER A 174 -17.03 18.10 -1.99
N ARG A 175 -17.45 17.03 -2.68
CA ARG A 175 -18.41 16.06 -2.17
C ARG A 175 -17.90 15.26 -0.97
N LEU A 176 -16.61 14.93 -0.93
CA LEU A 176 -15.98 14.32 0.26
C LEU A 176 -16.01 15.28 1.46
N LEU A 177 -15.69 16.56 1.24
CA LEU A 177 -15.76 17.60 2.26
C LEU A 177 -17.19 17.84 2.75
N ASP A 178 -18.19 17.75 1.88
CA ASP A 178 -19.60 17.88 2.27
C ASP A 178 -20.03 16.76 3.22
N ILE A 179 -19.61 15.52 2.95
CA ILE A 179 -19.86 14.40 3.87
C ILE A 179 -19.14 14.64 5.20
N HIS A 180 -17.89 15.08 5.16
CA HIS A 180 -17.13 15.40 6.36
C HIS A 180 -17.78 16.53 7.19
N SER A 181 -18.23 17.61 6.54
CA SER A 181 -18.96 18.71 7.18
C SER A 181 -20.22 18.22 7.90
N LYS A 182 -21.01 17.36 7.26
CA LYS A 182 -22.19 16.74 7.90
C LYS A 182 -21.80 15.91 9.13
N MET A 183 -20.67 15.20 9.10
CA MET A 183 -20.21 14.42 10.26
C MET A 183 -19.79 15.33 11.43
N LEU A 184 -19.17 16.47 11.13
CA LEU A 184 -18.81 17.50 12.12
C LEU A 184 -20.07 18.16 12.71
N GLU A 185 -21.05 18.52 11.89
CA GLU A 185 -22.33 19.11 12.34
C GLU A 185 -23.09 18.16 13.27
N MET A 186 -23.05 16.86 12.98
CA MET A 186 -23.62 15.82 13.84
C MET A 186 -22.80 15.57 15.12
N ASN A 187 -21.65 16.22 15.28
CA ASN A 187 -20.68 15.96 16.35
C ASN A 187 -20.32 14.47 16.48
N LYS A 188 -20.24 13.79 15.33
CA LYS A 188 -19.96 12.35 15.29
C LYS A 188 -18.53 12.10 15.77
N LYS A 189 -18.39 11.27 16.81
CA LYS A 189 -17.09 10.84 17.33
C LYS A 189 -16.86 9.38 16.98
N GLU A 190 -15.83 9.12 16.18
CA GLU A 190 -15.34 7.77 15.92
C GLU A 190 -14.50 7.31 17.13
N GLU A 191 -15.13 6.58 18.04
CA GLU A 191 -14.41 6.01 19.18
C GLU A 191 -13.41 4.95 18.72
N ILE A 192 -13.79 4.10 17.76
CA ILE A 192 -12.92 3.08 17.20
C ILE A 192 -12.49 3.49 15.79
N CYS A 193 -11.19 3.74 15.61
CA CYS A 193 -10.61 4.15 14.33
C CYS A 193 -9.66 3.08 13.82
N LEU A 194 -9.86 2.65 12.57
CA LEU A 194 -9.05 1.67 11.87
C LEU A 194 -8.42 2.31 10.62
N GLY A 195 -7.10 2.20 10.52
CA GLY A 195 -6.32 2.63 9.37
C GLY A 195 -5.52 1.48 8.77
N LEU A 196 -5.72 1.21 7.48
CA LEU A 196 -4.89 0.30 6.70
C LEU A 196 -4.24 1.12 5.59
N HIS A 197 -2.98 1.48 5.78
CA HIS A 197 -2.28 2.46 4.97
C HIS A 197 -1.16 1.84 4.14
N ARG A 198 -0.73 2.56 3.12
CA ARG A 198 0.55 2.31 2.46
C ARG A 198 1.27 3.61 2.17
N SER A 199 2.44 3.78 2.77
CA SER A 199 3.33 4.90 2.49
C SER A 199 4.31 4.48 1.40
N ASP A 200 4.33 5.22 0.29
CA ASP A 200 5.12 4.89 -0.89
C ASP A 200 6.36 5.78 -1.01
N TYR A 201 7.50 5.20 -1.38
CA TYR A 201 8.81 5.86 -1.38
C TYR A 201 9.62 5.55 -2.63
N MET A 202 10.46 6.51 -3.01
CA MET A 202 11.56 6.31 -3.96
C MET A 202 12.88 6.71 -3.31
N LEU A 203 13.95 5.99 -3.64
CA LEU A 203 15.31 6.34 -3.24
C LEU A 203 15.93 7.24 -4.31
N ASP A 204 16.12 8.52 -4.00
CA ASP A 204 16.72 9.47 -4.93
C ASP A 204 18.20 9.16 -5.16
N GLU A 205 18.62 9.11 -6.42
CA GLU A 205 19.98 8.71 -6.79
C GLU A 205 21.02 9.73 -6.36
N GLN A 206 20.73 11.03 -6.49
CA GLN A 206 21.72 12.07 -6.25
C GLN A 206 21.90 12.32 -4.76
N THR A 207 20.80 12.48 -4.03
CA THR A 207 20.80 12.80 -2.61
C THR A 207 20.94 11.57 -1.71
N LYS A 208 20.69 10.36 -2.25
CA LYS A 208 20.60 9.11 -1.49
C LYS A 208 19.57 9.15 -0.36
N LEU A 209 18.57 10.03 -0.48
CA LEU A 209 17.47 10.15 0.46
C LEU A 209 16.30 9.24 0.04
N LEU A 210 15.71 8.57 1.03
CA LEU A 210 14.42 7.91 0.85
C LEU A 210 13.32 8.95 0.97
N LEU A 211 12.64 9.23 -0.13
CA LEU A 211 11.64 10.30 -0.21
C LEU A 211 10.25 9.71 -0.47
N GLN A 212 9.27 10.16 0.30
CA GLN A 212 7.88 9.73 0.23
C GLN A 212 7.23 10.33 -1.02
N ILE A 213 6.67 9.44 -1.84
CA ILE A 213 5.89 9.76 -3.04
C ILE A 213 4.48 10.22 -2.66
N GLU A 214 3.83 9.43 -1.80
CA GLU A 214 2.46 9.64 -1.33
C GLU A 214 2.16 8.75 -0.12
N LEU A 215 1.05 9.05 0.56
CA LEU A 215 0.50 8.23 1.64
C LEU A 215 -0.92 7.80 1.28
N ASN A 216 -1.10 6.51 1.00
CA ASN A 216 -2.41 5.94 0.64
C ASN A 216 -3.16 5.62 1.92
N THR A 217 -4.27 6.32 2.17
CA THR A 217 -5.12 6.08 3.35
C THR A 217 -6.41 5.32 3.02
N ILE A 218 -6.77 5.22 1.74
CA ILE A 218 -7.94 4.48 1.25
C ILE A 218 -7.51 3.39 0.25
N SER A 219 -8.14 2.22 0.34
CA SER A 219 -8.03 1.14 -0.65
C SER A 219 -6.58 0.79 -1.06
N SER A 220 -5.67 0.74 -0.07
CA SER A 220 -4.28 0.33 -0.28
C SER A 220 -4.24 -1.10 -0.81
N SER A 221 -4.05 -1.21 -2.12
CA SER A 221 -4.06 -2.48 -2.86
C SER A 221 -2.77 -3.26 -2.70
N PHE A 222 -2.85 -4.56 -3.01
CA PHE A 222 -1.75 -5.53 -3.08
C PHE A 222 -1.20 -6.12 -1.77
N PRO A 223 -1.84 -6.05 -0.59
CA PRO A 223 -1.31 -6.78 0.58
C PRO A 223 -1.38 -8.31 0.39
N GLY A 224 -2.32 -8.81 -0.43
CA GLY A 224 -2.41 -10.22 -0.82
C GLY A 224 -1.33 -10.62 -1.81
N LEU A 225 -1.29 -9.93 -2.96
CA LEU A 225 -0.38 -10.31 -4.05
C LEU A 225 1.10 -10.01 -3.73
N SER A 226 1.42 -8.98 -2.94
CA SER A 226 2.82 -8.68 -2.60
C SER A 226 3.47 -9.75 -1.73
N CYS A 227 2.71 -10.38 -0.83
CA CYS A 227 3.17 -11.55 -0.08
C CYS A 227 3.54 -12.70 -1.03
N LEU A 228 2.72 -12.94 -2.06
CA LEU A 228 2.99 -14.00 -3.03
C LEU A 228 4.23 -13.72 -3.88
N VAL A 229 4.46 -12.47 -4.29
CA VAL A 229 5.68 -12.12 -5.04
C VAL A 229 6.94 -12.28 -4.19
N THR A 230 6.88 -11.96 -2.89
CA THR A 230 7.96 -12.28 -1.96
C THR A 230 8.28 -13.78 -1.95
N GLU A 231 7.27 -14.63 -1.82
CA GLU A 231 7.46 -16.08 -1.80
C GLU A 231 7.90 -16.66 -3.15
N LEU A 232 7.39 -16.12 -4.26
CA LEU A 232 7.84 -16.45 -5.61
C LEU A 232 9.36 -16.24 -5.75
N HIS A 233 9.84 -15.05 -5.42
CA HIS A 233 11.27 -14.73 -5.52
C HIS A 233 12.13 -15.58 -4.60
N ARG A 234 11.68 -15.83 -3.37
CA ARG A 234 12.38 -16.75 -2.45
C ARG A 234 12.44 -18.17 -3.03
N SER A 235 11.36 -18.67 -3.61
CA SER A 235 11.29 -20.00 -4.24
C SER A 235 12.21 -20.12 -5.47
N LEU A 236 12.16 -19.14 -6.38
CA LEU A 236 13.00 -19.14 -7.60
C LEU A 236 14.48 -19.11 -7.24
N ILE A 237 14.88 -18.24 -6.31
CA ILE A 237 16.26 -18.16 -5.84
C ILE A 237 16.67 -19.46 -5.16
N GLN A 238 15.81 -20.03 -4.30
CA GLN A 238 16.08 -21.29 -3.61
C GLN A 238 16.34 -22.45 -4.58
N GLN A 239 15.56 -22.55 -5.66
CA GLN A 239 15.68 -23.61 -6.66
C GLN A 239 16.91 -23.44 -7.55
N ASN A 240 17.31 -22.20 -7.82
CA ASN A 240 18.38 -21.85 -8.76
C ASN A 240 19.61 -21.25 -8.05
N ARG A 241 19.86 -21.62 -6.77
CA ARG A 241 20.94 -21.03 -5.95
C ARG A 241 22.32 -21.16 -6.59
N GLN A 242 22.60 -22.27 -7.27
CA GLN A 242 23.90 -22.52 -7.90
C GLN A 242 24.13 -21.60 -9.10
N ASP A 243 23.08 -21.33 -9.88
CA ASP A 243 23.17 -20.50 -11.09
C ASP A 243 23.06 -19.00 -10.77
N LEU A 244 22.28 -18.63 -9.75
CA LEU A 244 22.01 -17.23 -9.39
C LEU A 244 22.97 -16.64 -8.35
N ALA A 245 23.62 -17.46 -7.53
CA ALA A 245 24.46 -17.01 -6.42
C ALA A 245 23.80 -15.95 -5.51
N LEU A 246 22.46 -15.98 -5.39
CA LEU A 246 21.66 -15.12 -4.53
C LEU A 246 21.25 -15.86 -3.26
N ASP A 247 21.11 -15.12 -2.16
CA ASP A 247 20.63 -15.63 -0.88
C ASP A 247 19.14 -15.29 -0.71
N PRO A 248 18.21 -16.28 -0.65
CA PRO A 248 16.80 -15.99 -0.48
C PRO A 248 16.50 -15.31 0.86
N ASP A 249 17.37 -15.42 1.88
CA ASP A 249 17.19 -14.77 3.17
C ASP A 249 17.41 -13.25 3.13
N ARG A 250 18.00 -12.72 2.05
CA ARG A 250 18.06 -11.28 1.79
C ARG A 250 16.75 -10.69 1.26
N ILE A 251 15.76 -11.52 0.95
CA ILE A 251 14.38 -11.05 0.69
C ILE A 251 13.64 -11.03 2.03
N PRO A 252 13.23 -9.87 2.56
CA PRO A 252 12.55 -9.80 3.85
C PRO A 252 11.19 -10.51 3.79
N GLN A 253 10.80 -11.08 4.92
CA GLN A 253 9.50 -11.73 5.08
C GLN A 253 8.37 -10.71 4.87
N ASN A 254 7.27 -11.14 4.25
CA ASN A 254 6.14 -10.29 3.97
C ASN A 254 4.84 -10.89 4.50
N SER A 255 4.22 -10.22 5.47
CA SER A 255 3.01 -10.70 6.15
C SER A 255 1.80 -9.76 5.99
N ALA A 256 1.82 -8.91 4.96
CA ALA A 256 0.83 -7.84 4.75
C ALA A 256 -0.63 -8.32 4.78
N VAL A 257 -0.97 -9.36 4.01
CA VAL A 257 -2.34 -9.91 4.00
C VAL A 257 -2.80 -10.39 5.39
N ILE A 258 -1.89 -11.01 6.15
CA ILE A 258 -2.18 -11.53 7.48
C ILE A 258 -2.39 -10.37 8.46
N LYS A 259 -1.51 -9.38 8.44
CA LYS A 259 -1.56 -8.21 9.31
C LYS A 259 -2.80 -7.35 9.06
N PHE A 260 -3.17 -7.15 7.79
CA PHE A 260 -4.40 -6.43 7.45
C PHE A 260 -5.66 -7.19 7.91
N ALA A 261 -5.71 -8.50 7.71
CA ALA A 261 -6.82 -9.33 8.21
C ALA A 261 -6.89 -9.33 9.75
N GLU A 262 -5.74 -9.37 10.44
CA GLU A 262 -5.67 -9.29 11.90
C GLU A 262 -6.21 -7.95 12.42
N ALA A 263 -5.87 -6.84 11.76
CA ALA A 263 -6.36 -5.51 12.12
C ALA A 263 -7.87 -5.36 11.90
N LEU A 264 -8.40 -5.86 10.78
CA LEU A 264 -9.85 -5.93 10.52
C LEU A 264 -10.57 -6.79 11.58
N SER A 265 -9.98 -7.93 11.95
CA SER A 265 -10.52 -8.82 12.98
C SER A 265 -10.53 -8.18 14.36
N LYS A 266 -9.44 -7.51 14.75
CA LYS A 266 -9.37 -6.77 16.01
C LYS A 266 -10.38 -5.61 16.05
N ALA A 267 -10.55 -4.88 14.95
CA ALA A 267 -11.58 -3.84 14.86
C ALA A 267 -13.00 -4.42 15.03
N TRP A 268 -13.29 -5.55 14.38
CA TRP A 268 -14.55 -6.28 14.56
C TRP A 268 -14.77 -6.70 16.03
N ASN A 269 -13.73 -7.18 16.71
CA ASN A 269 -13.80 -7.53 18.13
C ASN A 269 -14.10 -6.31 19.01
N GLU A 270 -13.50 -5.15 18.73
CA GLU A 270 -13.78 -3.90 19.44
C GLU A 270 -15.21 -3.40 19.20
N TYR A 271 -15.79 -3.65 18.02
CA TYR A 271 -17.21 -3.39 17.75
C TYR A 271 -18.13 -4.27 18.63
N ASN A 272 -17.66 -5.47 18.97
CA ASN A 272 -18.26 -6.37 19.97
C ASN A 272 -19.72 -6.79 19.68
N ASN A 273 -19.99 -7.22 18.45
CA ASN A 273 -21.25 -7.86 18.08
C ASN A 273 -21.00 -9.16 17.31
N PRO A 274 -21.24 -10.34 17.91
CA PRO A 274 -20.89 -11.62 17.30
C PRO A 274 -21.70 -11.97 16.05
N ARG A 275 -22.81 -11.27 15.80
CA ARG A 275 -23.65 -11.46 14.59
C ARG A 275 -23.27 -10.52 13.45
N ALA A 276 -22.37 -9.56 13.69
CA ALA A 276 -21.99 -8.59 12.69
C ALA A 276 -20.95 -9.16 11.72
N VAL A 277 -20.87 -8.58 10.53
CA VAL A 277 -19.93 -9.01 9.47
C VAL A 277 -19.00 -7.87 9.06
N VAL A 278 -17.94 -8.22 8.32
CA VAL A 278 -17.06 -7.25 7.65
C VAL A 278 -17.56 -7.06 6.21
N MET A 279 -17.92 -5.84 5.84
CA MET A 279 -18.34 -5.50 4.48
C MET A 279 -17.18 -4.89 3.70
N PHE A 280 -16.87 -5.48 2.54
CA PHE A 280 -15.96 -4.90 1.56
C PHE A 280 -16.78 -4.06 0.59
N VAL A 281 -16.46 -2.77 0.48
CA VAL A 281 -17.02 -1.88 -0.55
C VAL A 281 -16.16 -1.99 -1.79
N VAL A 282 -16.72 -2.44 -2.90
CA VAL A 282 -15.94 -2.85 -4.10
C VAL A 282 -16.42 -2.14 -5.36
N GLN A 283 -15.57 -2.07 -6.38
CA GLN A 283 -15.94 -1.58 -7.70
C GLN A 283 -16.86 -2.59 -8.41
N THR A 284 -17.62 -2.14 -9.40
CA THR A 284 -18.49 -2.99 -10.22
C THR A 284 -17.70 -3.98 -11.07
N GLU A 285 -16.56 -3.54 -11.63
CA GLU A 285 -15.57 -4.37 -12.31
C GLU A 285 -14.25 -4.32 -11.54
N GLU A 286 -13.77 -5.47 -11.07
CA GLU A 286 -12.60 -5.56 -10.21
C GLU A 286 -11.69 -6.72 -10.66
N ARG A 287 -10.77 -6.44 -11.58
CA ARG A 287 -9.80 -7.43 -12.07
C ARG A 287 -8.80 -7.86 -11.00
N ASN A 288 -8.59 -7.03 -9.98
CA ASN A 288 -7.74 -7.34 -8.83
C ASN A 288 -8.54 -7.96 -7.66
N MET A 289 -9.71 -8.56 -7.92
CA MET A 289 -10.57 -9.13 -6.87
C MET A 289 -9.86 -10.20 -6.04
N TYR A 290 -8.90 -10.92 -6.62
CA TYR A 290 -8.18 -11.99 -5.91
C TYR A 290 -7.32 -11.45 -4.76
N ASP A 291 -6.74 -10.26 -4.89
CA ASP A 291 -6.05 -9.57 -3.78
C ASP A 291 -6.99 -9.33 -2.58
N GLN A 292 -8.25 -8.98 -2.87
CA GLN A 292 -9.28 -8.78 -1.85
C GLN A 292 -9.75 -10.12 -1.27
N HIS A 293 -9.90 -11.12 -2.13
CA HIS A 293 -10.31 -12.46 -1.70
C HIS A 293 -9.27 -13.12 -0.80
N TRP A 294 -7.97 -12.86 -1.00
CA TRP A 294 -6.92 -13.30 -0.08
C TRP A 294 -7.13 -12.78 1.35
N ILE A 295 -7.50 -11.51 1.52
CA ILE A 295 -7.84 -10.96 2.85
C ILE A 295 -9.10 -11.65 3.40
N SER A 296 -10.15 -11.80 2.59
CA SER A 296 -11.40 -12.46 3.01
C SER A 296 -11.20 -13.92 3.43
N LEU A 297 -10.28 -14.62 2.76
CA LEU A 297 -9.92 -16.00 3.07
C LEU A 297 -9.25 -16.07 4.44
N VAL A 298 -8.29 -15.17 4.71
CA VAL A 298 -7.62 -15.12 6.02
C VAL A 298 -8.63 -14.78 7.14
N LEU A 299 -9.53 -13.82 6.92
CA LEU A 299 -10.60 -13.48 7.86
C LEU A 299 -11.49 -14.70 8.17
N LYS A 300 -11.88 -15.46 7.15
CA LYS A 300 -12.71 -16.66 7.31
C LYS A 300 -11.95 -17.80 8.00
N GLU A 301 -10.77 -18.16 7.51
CA GLU A 301 -10.06 -19.35 7.97
C GLU A 301 -9.40 -19.16 9.32
N ARG A 302 -8.78 -17.99 9.56
CA ARG A 302 -8.01 -17.75 10.80
C ARG A 302 -8.82 -17.06 11.89
N HIS A 303 -9.83 -16.27 11.53
CA HIS A 303 -10.61 -15.49 12.48
C HIS A 303 -12.10 -15.85 12.53
N GLN A 304 -12.56 -16.79 11.67
CA GLN A 304 -13.95 -17.23 11.60
C GLN A 304 -14.94 -16.08 11.36
N LEU A 305 -14.48 -15.02 10.68
CA LEU A 305 -15.28 -13.85 10.37
C LEU A 305 -15.92 -13.99 8.99
N THR A 306 -17.21 -13.67 8.93
CA THR A 306 -17.94 -13.61 7.66
C THR A 306 -17.68 -12.27 6.99
N THR A 307 -17.45 -12.33 5.67
CA THR A 307 -17.30 -11.14 4.82
C THR A 307 -18.38 -11.10 3.76
N ILE A 308 -18.90 -9.90 3.47
CA ILE A 308 -19.75 -9.65 2.31
C ILE A 308 -19.08 -8.61 1.40
N ARG A 309 -19.42 -8.61 0.11
CA ARG A 309 -18.93 -7.66 -0.88
C ARG A 309 -20.14 -6.95 -1.49
N LYS A 310 -20.12 -5.62 -1.50
CA LYS A 310 -21.18 -4.80 -2.08
C LYS A 310 -20.57 -3.58 -2.78
N THR A 311 -21.14 -3.22 -3.91
CA THR A 311 -20.88 -1.94 -4.57
C THR A 311 -21.59 -0.82 -3.82
N LEU A 312 -21.19 0.44 -4.04
CA LEU A 312 -21.88 1.59 -3.44
C LEU A 312 -23.37 1.65 -3.85
N ALA A 313 -23.70 1.35 -5.11
CA ALA A 313 -25.07 1.31 -5.58
C ALA A 313 -25.92 0.22 -4.88
N GLU A 314 -25.36 -0.97 -4.65
CA GLU A 314 -26.04 -2.01 -3.87
C GLU A 314 -26.25 -1.60 -2.40
N ILE A 315 -25.33 -0.83 -1.82
CA ILE A 315 -25.45 -0.32 -0.45
C ILE A 315 -26.55 0.74 -0.35
N ASP A 316 -26.71 1.62 -1.35
CA ASP A 316 -27.85 2.57 -1.38
C ASP A 316 -29.18 1.81 -1.51
N ALA A 317 -29.21 0.73 -2.30
CA ALA A 317 -30.43 -0.03 -2.55
C ALA A 317 -30.84 -0.95 -1.39
N LEU A 318 -29.88 -1.51 -0.66
CA LEU A 318 -30.10 -2.57 0.35
C LEU A 318 -29.69 -2.17 1.76
N GLY A 319 -29.12 -0.97 1.93
CA GLY A 319 -28.59 -0.48 3.19
C GLY A 319 -29.57 0.39 3.94
N GLU A 320 -29.63 0.20 5.25
CA GLU A 320 -30.41 1.02 6.16
C GLU A 320 -29.68 1.24 7.49
N LEU A 321 -30.06 2.30 8.21
CA LEU A 321 -29.64 2.53 9.59
C LEU A 321 -30.78 2.18 10.53
N LEU A 322 -30.49 1.32 11.50
CA LEU A 322 -31.38 1.09 12.63
C LEU A 322 -31.41 2.33 13.55
N PRO A 323 -32.41 2.47 14.45
CA PRO A 323 -32.53 3.62 15.34
C PRO A 323 -31.32 3.90 16.24
N ASP A 324 -30.51 2.87 16.53
CA ASP A 324 -29.27 2.98 17.31
C ASP A 324 -28.04 3.37 16.47
N GLY A 325 -28.21 3.58 15.17
CA GLY A 325 -27.15 3.89 14.21
C GLY A 325 -26.43 2.67 13.65
N THR A 326 -26.89 1.45 13.93
CA THR A 326 -26.33 0.22 13.35
C THR A 326 -26.60 0.17 11.86
N LEU A 327 -25.55 -0.05 11.05
CA LEU A 327 -25.68 -0.30 9.62
C LEU A 327 -26.13 -1.75 9.38
N VAL A 328 -27.21 -1.90 8.63
CA VAL A 328 -27.67 -3.18 8.11
C VAL A 328 -27.65 -3.10 6.59
N VAL A 329 -27.05 -4.09 5.93
CA VAL A 329 -27.08 -4.20 4.47
C VAL A 329 -27.53 -5.60 4.12
N ASP A 330 -28.62 -5.72 3.36
CA ASP A 330 -29.15 -7.02 2.92
C ASP A 330 -29.43 -7.96 4.11
N GLY A 331 -30.06 -7.39 5.16
CA GLY A 331 -30.39 -8.09 6.41
C GLY A 331 -29.22 -8.42 7.35
N GLN A 332 -27.99 -8.04 7.01
CA GLN A 332 -26.79 -8.32 7.81
C GLN A 332 -26.27 -7.09 8.54
N VAL A 333 -25.99 -7.22 9.83
CA VAL A 333 -25.39 -6.16 10.65
C VAL A 333 -23.91 -5.98 10.26
N ILE A 334 -23.49 -4.75 10.01
CA ILE A 334 -22.13 -4.44 9.58
C ILE A 334 -21.32 -3.85 10.74
N ALA A 335 -20.25 -4.53 11.13
CA ALA A 335 -19.32 -4.04 12.16
C ALA A 335 -18.20 -3.19 11.57
N VAL A 336 -17.65 -3.63 10.43
CA VAL A 336 -16.51 -2.98 9.78
C VAL A 336 -16.82 -2.79 8.30
N VAL A 337 -16.59 -1.60 7.78
CA VAL A 337 -16.67 -1.27 6.36
C VAL A 337 -15.26 -1.04 5.83
N TYR A 338 -14.78 -1.96 5.01
CA TYR A 338 -13.46 -1.92 4.39
C TYR A 338 -13.57 -1.45 2.93
N PHE A 339 -13.07 -0.26 2.65
CA PHE A 339 -13.14 0.32 1.31
C PHE A 339 -12.07 -0.26 0.39
N ARG A 340 -12.52 -0.87 -0.70
CA ARG A 340 -11.75 -1.23 -1.90
C ARG A 340 -12.24 -0.49 -3.15
N ALA A 341 -12.99 0.59 -2.94
CA ALA A 341 -13.58 1.48 -3.93
C ALA A 341 -13.89 2.83 -3.28
N GLY A 342 -14.46 3.77 -4.04
CA GLY A 342 -14.92 5.06 -3.56
C GLY A 342 -13.82 6.12 -3.42
N TYR A 343 -12.64 5.85 -3.98
CA TYR A 343 -11.47 6.74 -4.02
C TYR A 343 -11.34 7.50 -5.35
N ALA A 344 -12.14 7.15 -6.36
CA ALA A 344 -12.15 7.81 -7.65
C ALA A 344 -13.56 8.30 -8.02
N PRO A 345 -13.69 9.39 -8.79
CA PRO A 345 -14.99 9.88 -9.26
C PRO A 345 -15.78 8.83 -10.06
N SER A 346 -15.08 7.94 -10.77
CA SER A 346 -15.69 6.85 -11.57
C SER A 346 -16.50 5.86 -10.75
N ASP A 347 -16.28 5.80 -9.43
CA ASP A 347 -17.06 4.95 -8.51
C ASP A 347 -18.38 5.61 -8.09
N TYR A 348 -18.63 6.86 -8.51
CA TYR A 348 -19.83 7.64 -8.17
C TYR A 348 -20.56 8.07 -9.44
N GLN A 349 -21.17 7.09 -10.12
CA GLN A 349 -21.87 7.31 -11.39
C GLN A 349 -23.18 8.09 -11.22
N SER A 350 -23.74 8.12 -10.00
CA SER A 350 -24.97 8.82 -9.67
C SER A 350 -24.97 9.33 -8.22
N GLU A 351 -26.07 9.96 -7.81
CA GLU A 351 -26.27 10.32 -6.40
C GLU A 351 -26.46 9.10 -5.47
N SER A 352 -26.73 7.91 -6.03
CA SER A 352 -26.87 6.66 -5.28
C SER A 352 -25.60 6.36 -4.48
N GLU A 353 -24.45 6.44 -5.14
CA GLU A 353 -23.17 6.08 -4.52
C GLU A 353 -22.76 7.10 -3.46
N TRP A 354 -23.09 8.38 -3.65
CA TRP A 354 -22.88 9.42 -2.65
C TRP A 354 -23.79 9.25 -1.43
N ARG A 355 -25.06 8.87 -1.63
CA ARG A 355 -25.97 8.53 -0.53
C ARG A 355 -25.49 7.32 0.25
N ALA A 356 -25.04 6.26 -0.43
CA ALA A 356 -24.44 5.09 0.21
C ALA A 356 -23.21 5.48 1.03
N ARG A 357 -22.30 6.27 0.46
CA ARG A 357 -21.10 6.74 1.19
C ARG A 357 -21.49 7.53 2.43
N HIS A 358 -22.45 8.45 2.32
CA HIS A 358 -22.95 9.22 3.45
C HIS A 358 -23.64 8.32 4.51
N LEU A 359 -24.47 7.35 4.10
CA LEU A 359 -25.13 6.38 4.99
C LEU A 359 -24.10 5.57 5.80
N ILE A 360 -23.05 5.09 5.14
CA ILE A 360 -21.94 4.38 5.78
C ILE A 360 -21.28 5.28 6.83
N GLU A 361 -20.91 6.51 6.46
CA GLU A 361 -20.24 7.44 7.38
C GLU A 361 -21.15 7.82 8.56
N GLN A 362 -22.47 7.89 8.37
CA GLN A 362 -23.44 8.12 9.45
C GLN A 362 -23.54 6.95 10.44
N SER A 363 -23.23 5.73 10.01
CA SER A 363 -23.38 4.53 10.84
C SER A 363 -22.35 4.39 11.98
N ARG A 364 -22.69 3.54 12.95
CA ARG A 364 -21.78 3.07 14.01
C ARG A 364 -20.70 2.09 13.53
N ALA A 365 -20.78 1.58 12.29
CA ALA A 365 -19.77 0.67 11.79
C ALA A 365 -18.39 1.35 11.79
N ILE A 366 -17.32 0.58 11.95
CA ILE A 366 -15.94 1.08 11.89
C ILE A 366 -15.57 1.20 10.42
N LYS A 367 -15.24 2.41 9.96
CA LYS A 367 -14.84 2.63 8.57
C LYS A 367 -13.33 2.48 8.44
N CYS A 368 -12.89 1.81 7.37
CA CYS A 368 -11.50 1.66 7.00
C CYS A 368 -11.31 2.08 5.53
N PRO A 369 -11.01 3.37 5.26
CA PRO A 369 -10.94 4.48 6.21
C PRO A 369 -12.29 5.19 6.43
N SER A 370 -12.38 6.00 7.50
CA SER A 370 -13.41 7.04 7.63
C SER A 370 -13.21 8.17 6.61
N ILE A 371 -14.20 9.04 6.46
CA ILE A 371 -14.08 10.21 5.58
C ILE A 371 -12.90 11.13 5.95
N SER A 372 -12.62 11.32 7.24
CA SER A 372 -11.50 12.17 7.70
C SER A 372 -10.14 11.54 7.37
N TYR A 373 -10.00 10.22 7.53
CA TYR A 373 -8.80 9.50 7.11
C TYR A 373 -8.61 9.54 5.59
N HIS A 374 -9.70 9.45 4.81
CA HIS A 374 -9.65 9.60 3.36
C HIS A 374 -9.12 11.00 2.98
N LEU A 375 -9.68 12.07 3.56
CA LEU A 375 -9.22 13.44 3.33
C LEU A 375 -7.76 13.66 3.75
N ALA A 376 -7.32 13.03 4.86
CA ALA A 376 -5.94 13.08 5.32
C ALA A 376 -4.92 12.48 4.33
N GLY A 377 -5.37 11.59 3.43
CA GLY A 377 -4.53 11.01 2.37
C GLY A 377 -4.42 11.87 1.11
N THR A 378 -5.13 12.99 1.03
CA THR A 378 -5.07 13.86 -0.16
C THR A 378 -3.68 14.45 -0.34
N LYS A 379 -3.28 14.63 -1.60
CA LYS A 379 -1.99 15.23 -1.96
C LYS A 379 -1.86 16.65 -1.40
N LYS A 380 -2.96 17.39 -1.34
CA LYS A 380 -2.99 18.71 -0.72
C LYS A 380 -2.70 18.67 0.78
N VAL A 381 -3.25 17.71 1.54
CA VAL A 381 -2.89 17.55 2.97
C VAL A 381 -1.43 17.13 3.14
N GLN A 382 -0.91 16.22 2.30
CA GLN A 382 0.52 15.88 2.29
C GLN A 382 1.40 17.13 2.10
N GLN A 383 1.01 18.02 1.18
CA GLN A 383 1.72 19.27 0.93
C GLN A 383 1.61 20.26 2.10
N GLU A 384 0.44 20.41 2.71
CA GLU A 384 0.24 21.27 3.88
C GLU A 384 1.06 20.79 5.09
N LEU A 385 1.15 19.47 5.31
CA LEU A 385 2.00 18.88 6.35
C LEU A 385 3.50 19.15 6.14
N ALA A 386 3.94 19.38 4.92
CA ALA A 386 5.33 19.72 4.62
C ALA A 386 5.70 21.18 4.95
N LYS A 387 4.72 22.05 5.23
CA LYS A 387 4.99 23.44 5.60
C LYS A 387 5.68 23.52 6.98
N PRO A 388 6.54 24.54 7.20
CA PRO A 388 7.18 24.75 8.49
C PRO A 388 6.16 24.82 9.64
N ASN A 389 6.48 24.18 10.77
CA ASN A 389 5.69 24.16 12.00
C ASN A 389 4.33 23.44 11.94
N VAL A 390 3.94 22.82 10.81
CA VAL A 390 2.66 22.11 10.72
C VAL A 390 2.74 20.71 11.32
N LEU A 391 3.83 19.97 11.12
CA LEU A 391 4.02 18.64 11.75
C LEU A 391 3.99 18.72 13.28
N GLU A 392 4.56 19.79 13.84
CA GLU A 392 4.63 20.08 15.27
C GLU A 392 3.25 20.27 15.92
N ARG A 393 2.19 20.55 15.12
CA ARG A 393 0.81 20.56 15.62
C ARG A 393 0.29 19.15 15.93
N PHE A 394 0.84 18.14 15.25
CA PHE A 394 0.31 16.78 15.26
C PHE A 394 1.26 15.77 15.91
N LEU A 395 2.56 16.02 15.94
CA LEU A 395 3.54 15.14 16.58
C LEU A 395 4.27 15.87 17.69
N ASP A 396 4.43 15.21 18.84
CA ASP A 396 5.09 15.80 20.02
C ASP A 396 6.59 15.46 20.08
N SER A 397 7.01 14.39 19.41
CA SER A 397 8.37 13.86 19.45
C SER A 397 9.22 14.52 18.37
N GLU A 398 10.18 15.33 18.78
CA GLU A 398 11.17 15.96 17.87
C GLU A 398 11.91 14.93 17.00
N ASP A 399 12.19 13.76 17.55
CA ASP A 399 12.82 12.65 16.82
C ASP A 399 11.89 12.11 15.72
N ASP A 400 10.60 11.94 16.02
CA ASP A 400 9.61 11.46 15.05
C ASP A 400 9.32 12.51 13.97
N ILE A 401 9.22 13.79 14.36
CA ILE A 401 9.10 14.91 13.42
C ILE A 401 10.31 14.92 12.47
N SER A 402 11.54 14.78 13.00
CA SER A 402 12.76 14.75 12.20
C SER A 402 12.78 13.59 11.21
N LYS A 403 12.36 12.38 11.63
CA LYS A 403 12.28 11.20 10.75
C LYS A 403 11.25 11.37 9.63
N VAL A 404 10.07 11.91 9.94
CA VAL A 404 9.02 12.18 8.94
C VAL A 404 9.52 13.24 7.96
N ARG A 405 10.04 14.36 8.46
CA ARG A 405 10.56 15.46 7.64
C ARG A 405 11.70 15.03 6.73
N LYS A 406 12.58 14.13 7.19
CA LYS A 406 13.66 13.55 6.37
C LYS A 406 13.14 12.77 5.16
N CYS A 407 11.90 12.29 5.21
CA CYS A 407 11.26 11.60 4.10
C CYS A 407 10.51 12.54 3.16
N PHE A 408 10.34 13.83 3.46
CA PHE A 408 9.63 14.75 2.58
C PHE A 408 10.52 15.22 1.44
N ALA A 409 10.03 15.04 0.21
CA ALA A 409 10.54 15.77 -0.94
C ALA A 409 10.05 17.23 -0.89
N GLY A 410 10.55 18.07 -1.79
CA GLY A 410 9.97 19.40 -1.99
C GLY A 410 8.49 19.30 -2.38
N LEU A 411 7.62 19.98 -1.62
CA LEU A 411 6.16 19.96 -1.78
C LEU A 411 5.64 21.39 -1.66
N TRP A 412 5.00 21.88 -2.72
CA TRP A 412 4.61 23.28 -2.84
C TRP A 412 3.18 23.44 -3.33
N SER A 413 2.54 24.49 -2.85
CA SER A 413 1.23 24.90 -3.32
C SER A 413 1.38 25.84 -4.52
N LEU A 414 0.38 25.84 -5.42
CA LEU A 414 0.38 26.70 -6.62
C LEU A 414 0.01 28.17 -6.34
N ASP A 415 0.18 28.64 -5.11
CA ASP A 415 0.19 30.06 -4.74
C ASP A 415 1.60 30.60 -4.46
N GLU A 416 2.62 29.74 -4.49
CA GLU A 416 4.03 30.10 -4.32
C GLU A 416 4.66 30.52 -5.67
N SER A 417 4.59 31.82 -5.99
CA SER A 417 4.93 32.34 -7.33
C SER A 417 6.35 32.01 -7.81
N ASP A 418 7.31 31.90 -6.90
CA ASP A 418 8.71 31.65 -7.27
C ASP A 418 8.92 30.20 -7.72
N VAL A 419 8.23 29.26 -7.08
CA VAL A 419 8.26 27.83 -7.45
C VAL A 419 7.59 27.62 -8.80
N ILE A 420 6.49 28.33 -9.08
CA ILE A 420 5.79 28.26 -10.38
C ILE A 420 6.72 28.72 -11.51
N LYS A 421 7.40 29.86 -11.34
CA LYS A 421 8.37 30.36 -12.32
C LYS A 421 9.49 29.35 -12.55
N ASP A 422 10.00 28.73 -11.48
CA ASP A 422 11.03 27.71 -11.61
C ASP A 422 10.54 26.46 -12.35
N ALA A 423 9.32 25.99 -12.04
CA ALA A 423 8.70 24.85 -12.70
C ALA A 423 8.38 25.13 -14.18
N ILE A 424 8.08 26.36 -14.57
CA ILE A 424 7.92 26.76 -15.98
C ILE A 424 9.27 26.75 -16.72
N GLN A 425 10.36 27.12 -16.04
CA GLN A 425 11.70 27.16 -16.62
C GLN A 425 12.37 25.78 -16.69
N ARG A 426 12.13 24.93 -15.69
CA ARG A 426 12.74 23.62 -15.50
C ARG A 426 11.70 22.53 -15.19
N PRO A 427 10.71 22.32 -16.08
CA PRO A 427 9.57 21.45 -15.80
C PRO A 427 9.93 19.99 -15.57
N GLU A 428 11.08 19.53 -16.08
CA GLU A 428 11.59 18.19 -15.90
C GLU A 428 11.90 17.84 -14.44
N LEU A 429 12.12 18.85 -13.58
CA LEU A 429 12.42 18.70 -12.15
C LEU A 429 11.17 18.61 -11.26
N TYR A 430 9.98 18.73 -11.85
CA TYR A 430 8.72 18.79 -11.13
C TYR A 430 7.73 17.72 -11.59
N VAL A 431 6.82 17.37 -10.68
CA VAL A 431 5.61 16.60 -10.94
C VAL A 431 4.43 17.42 -10.44
N MET A 432 3.44 17.64 -11.30
CA MET A 432 2.19 18.29 -10.89
C MET A 432 1.14 17.22 -10.63
N LYS A 433 0.53 17.25 -9.42
CA LYS A 433 -0.39 16.18 -8.97
C LYS A 433 -1.78 16.75 -8.67
N PRO A 434 -2.87 16.24 -9.28
CA PRO A 434 -4.22 16.56 -8.86
C PRO A 434 -4.62 15.79 -7.60
N GLN A 435 -5.78 16.13 -7.00
CA GLN A 435 -6.36 15.40 -5.87
C GLN A 435 -7.04 14.09 -6.30
N ARG A 436 -6.25 13.14 -6.81
CA ARG A 436 -6.74 11.82 -7.26
C ARG A 436 -5.87 10.70 -6.69
N GLU A 437 -6.48 9.53 -6.57
CA GLU A 437 -5.83 8.27 -6.16
C GLU A 437 -5.90 7.24 -7.30
N GLY A 438 -5.08 6.19 -7.22
CA GLY A 438 -5.14 5.05 -8.15
C GLY A 438 -4.24 5.14 -9.40
N GLY A 439 -3.38 6.15 -9.49
CA GLY A 439 -2.41 6.33 -10.59
C GLY A 439 -3.02 6.81 -11.91
N GLY A 440 -2.18 7.30 -12.83
CA GLY A 440 -2.61 7.77 -14.16
C GLY A 440 -3.03 9.24 -14.25
N ASN A 441 -2.83 10.03 -13.19
CA ASN A 441 -3.37 11.39 -13.09
C ASN A 441 -2.29 12.49 -13.04
N ASN A 442 -1.01 12.11 -12.94
CA ASN A 442 0.06 13.07 -12.71
C ASN A 442 0.54 13.69 -14.03
N ILE A 443 1.05 14.92 -13.96
CA ILE A 443 1.55 15.68 -15.11
C ILE A 443 3.06 15.86 -14.94
N TYR A 444 3.81 15.66 -16.03
CA TYR A 444 5.28 15.60 -16.04
C TYR A 444 5.88 16.36 -17.22
N GLY A 445 7.13 16.85 -17.07
CA GLY A 445 7.88 17.42 -18.18
C GLY A 445 7.15 18.60 -18.84
N ASP A 446 7.22 18.73 -20.16
CA ASP A 446 6.64 19.86 -20.88
C ASP A 446 5.15 20.09 -20.58
N ASP A 447 4.38 19.03 -20.30
CA ASP A 447 2.96 19.15 -19.91
C ASP A 447 2.78 19.93 -18.60
N VAL A 448 3.75 19.91 -17.67
CA VAL A 448 3.75 20.74 -16.46
C VAL A 448 3.81 22.20 -16.84
N LYS A 449 4.75 22.57 -17.72
CA LYS A 449 4.92 23.94 -18.19
C LYS A 449 3.66 24.43 -18.91
N GLU A 450 3.13 23.63 -19.83
CA GLU A 450 1.91 23.97 -20.57
C GLU A 450 0.71 24.17 -19.64
N SER A 451 0.57 23.28 -18.65
CA SER A 451 -0.51 23.36 -17.67
C SER A 451 -0.40 24.60 -16.79
N LEU A 452 0.80 24.93 -16.29
CA LEU A 452 1.04 26.13 -15.48
C LEU A 452 0.77 27.41 -16.28
N LEU A 453 1.25 27.51 -17.52
CA LEU A 453 1.00 28.67 -18.39
C LEU A 453 -0.48 28.81 -18.75
N LYS A 454 -1.22 27.70 -18.85
CA LYS A 454 -2.66 27.71 -19.07
C LYS A 454 -3.39 28.24 -17.84
N LEU A 455 -3.03 27.76 -16.64
CA LEU A 455 -3.60 28.23 -15.38
C LEU A 455 -3.36 29.74 -15.17
N GLU A 456 -2.14 30.23 -15.42
CA GLU A 456 -1.82 31.67 -15.32
C GLU A 456 -2.69 32.54 -16.24
N LYS A 457 -3.07 32.03 -17.42
CA LYS A 457 -3.94 32.75 -18.37
C LYS A 457 -5.42 32.73 -17.98
N GLU A 458 -5.88 31.62 -17.40
CA GLU A 458 -7.29 31.42 -17.05
C GLU A 458 -7.69 32.20 -15.79
N GLY A 459 -6.76 32.46 -14.86
CA GLY A 459 -6.94 33.36 -13.71
C GLY A 459 -8.11 32.98 -12.78
N SER A 460 -8.56 31.73 -12.82
CA SER A 460 -9.85 31.27 -12.31
C SER A 460 -9.80 30.60 -10.93
N GLY A 461 -8.63 30.49 -10.31
CA GLY A 461 -8.46 29.75 -9.04
C GLY A 461 -8.30 28.23 -9.22
N ASN A 462 -8.29 27.74 -10.47
CA ASN A 462 -8.12 26.34 -10.85
C ASN A 462 -6.79 25.73 -10.36
N GLU A 463 -5.82 26.56 -9.98
CA GLU A 463 -4.54 26.16 -9.41
C GLU A 463 -4.72 25.33 -8.13
N ALA A 464 -5.79 25.57 -7.37
CA ALA A 464 -6.05 24.88 -6.11
C ALA A 464 -6.40 23.38 -6.25
N ALA A 465 -6.60 22.89 -7.47
CA ALA A 465 -6.79 21.47 -7.76
C ALA A 465 -5.46 20.68 -7.70
N TYR A 466 -4.32 21.36 -7.81
CA TYR A 466 -3.01 20.73 -7.97
C TYR A 466 -2.02 21.12 -6.87
N ILE A 467 -1.01 20.28 -6.70
CA ILE A 467 0.23 20.62 -5.99
C ILE A 467 1.42 20.43 -6.93
N LEU A 468 2.54 21.09 -6.63
CA LEU A 468 3.84 20.78 -7.21
C LEU A 468 4.65 19.94 -6.24
N MET A 469 5.31 18.92 -6.77
CA MET A 469 6.24 18.08 -6.03
C MET A 469 7.58 18.00 -6.77
N GLN A 470 8.67 17.97 -6.03
CA GLN A 470 9.99 17.65 -6.55
C GLN A 470 9.95 16.29 -7.22
N ARG A 471 10.41 16.22 -8.48
CA ARG A 471 10.60 14.94 -9.16
C ARG A 471 11.80 14.22 -8.53
N ILE A 472 11.56 12.98 -8.12
CA ILE A 472 12.59 12.08 -7.60
C ILE A 472 13.18 11.30 -8.77
N PHE A 473 14.49 11.13 -8.78
CA PHE A 473 15.21 10.41 -9.83
C PHE A 473 15.93 9.19 -9.24
N PRO A 474 15.29 8.02 -9.20
CA PRO A 474 15.91 6.80 -8.67
C PRO A 474 17.00 6.27 -9.59
N THR A 475 17.93 5.50 -9.02
CA THR A 475 18.94 4.78 -9.80
C THR A 475 18.25 3.80 -10.76
N LEU A 476 18.63 3.88 -12.03
CA LEU A 476 18.17 2.94 -13.04
C LEU A 476 18.76 1.56 -12.77
N SER A 477 17.92 0.53 -12.84
CA SER A 477 18.34 -0.87 -12.74
C SER A 477 17.85 -1.68 -13.92
N LYS A 478 18.51 -2.80 -14.18
CA LYS A 478 18.09 -3.77 -15.19
C LYS A 478 17.14 -4.77 -14.53
N ALA A 479 15.99 -5.00 -15.13
CA ALA A 479 15.06 -6.04 -14.69
C ALA A 479 14.51 -6.85 -15.87
N ILE A 480 13.90 -7.99 -15.55
CA ILE A 480 13.14 -8.80 -16.50
C ILE A 480 11.69 -8.80 -16.04
N LEU A 481 10.80 -8.16 -16.80
CA LEU A 481 9.40 -8.01 -16.45
C LEU A 481 8.58 -9.10 -17.13
N MET A 482 7.79 -9.83 -16.35
CA MET A 482 6.86 -10.85 -16.84
C MET A 482 5.49 -10.22 -17.08
N ARG A 483 5.02 -10.26 -18.33
CA ARG A 483 3.67 -9.82 -18.73
C ARG A 483 3.10 -10.80 -19.75
N ASP A 484 1.85 -11.23 -19.56
CA ASP A 484 1.16 -12.13 -20.50
C ASP A 484 1.98 -13.37 -20.92
N GLY A 485 2.77 -13.93 -19.98
CA GLY A 485 3.63 -15.09 -20.20
C GLY A 485 4.99 -14.78 -20.84
N ILE A 486 5.28 -13.51 -21.14
CA ILE A 486 6.43 -13.06 -21.91
C ILE A 486 7.42 -12.32 -21.01
N PRO A 487 8.72 -12.68 -21.01
CA PRO A 487 9.77 -11.94 -20.33
C PRO A 487 10.25 -10.74 -21.18
N HIS A 488 10.33 -9.56 -20.57
CA HIS A 488 10.82 -8.32 -21.18
C HIS A 488 12.05 -7.80 -20.44
N LYS A 489 13.20 -7.69 -21.12
CA LYS A 489 14.43 -7.10 -20.54
C LYS A 489 14.34 -5.58 -20.63
N GLU A 490 14.25 -4.92 -19.48
CA GLU A 490 14.00 -3.49 -19.41
C GLU A 490 14.97 -2.76 -18.47
N GLN A 491 15.11 -1.45 -18.70
CA GLN A 491 15.64 -0.51 -17.72
C GLN A 491 14.48 0.02 -16.88
N VAL A 492 14.62 -0.02 -15.55
CA VAL A 492 13.51 0.20 -14.63
C VAL A 492 13.88 1.10 -13.46
N VAL A 493 12.84 1.66 -12.87
CA VAL A 493 12.85 2.30 -11.55
C VAL A 493 11.82 1.63 -10.66
N SER A 494 12.07 1.65 -9.35
CA SER A 494 11.21 0.96 -8.39
C SER A 494 10.75 1.89 -7.25
N GLU A 495 9.56 1.60 -6.74
CA GLU A 495 8.86 2.36 -5.72
C GLU A 495 8.45 1.42 -4.58
N LEU A 496 9.00 1.68 -3.39
CA LEU A 496 8.78 0.89 -2.18
C LEU A 496 7.53 1.39 -1.45
N GLY A 497 6.52 0.56 -1.32
CA GLY A 497 5.37 0.77 -0.45
C GLY A 497 5.52 0.02 0.87
N ILE A 498 5.44 0.73 1.99
CA ILE A 498 5.38 0.13 3.33
C ILE A 498 3.95 0.19 3.84
N TYR A 499 3.38 -0.97 4.18
CA TYR A 499 2.06 -1.02 4.78
C TYR A 499 2.12 -0.67 6.26
N GLY A 500 1.10 0.04 6.73
CA GLY A 500 0.87 0.34 8.14
C GLY A 500 -0.53 -0.10 8.57
N ALA A 501 -0.64 -0.70 9.75
CA ALA A 501 -1.92 -0.98 10.37
C ALA A 501 -2.06 -0.20 11.67
N TYR A 502 -3.19 0.47 11.83
CA TYR A 502 -3.53 1.28 12.99
C TYR A 502 -4.92 0.92 13.50
N LEU A 503 -5.06 0.73 14.79
CA LEU A 503 -6.35 0.56 15.45
C LEU A 503 -6.28 1.23 16.81
N ARG A 504 -7.21 2.13 17.10
CA ARG A 504 -7.44 2.63 18.45
C ARG A 504 -8.89 2.49 18.85
N ASN A 505 -9.13 2.38 20.16
CA ASN A 505 -10.43 2.55 20.77
C ASN A 505 -10.32 3.65 21.83
N LYS A 506 -11.02 4.76 21.62
CA LYS A 506 -10.90 6.01 22.37
C LYS A 506 -9.44 6.46 22.36
N THR A 507 -8.80 6.48 23.53
CA THR A 507 -7.40 6.88 23.71
C THR A 507 -6.42 5.70 23.66
N LYS A 508 -6.92 4.46 23.67
CA LYS A 508 -6.07 3.27 23.71
C LYS A 508 -5.71 2.85 22.29
N VAL A 509 -4.44 2.99 21.92
CA VAL A 509 -3.87 2.39 20.71
C VAL A 509 -3.74 0.88 20.93
N ILE A 510 -4.40 0.11 20.07
CA ILE A 510 -4.44 -1.37 20.09
C ILE A 510 -3.46 -1.95 19.06
N ILE A 511 -3.35 -1.30 17.91
CA ILE A 511 -2.40 -1.63 16.84
C ILE A 511 -1.77 -0.32 16.37
N ASN A 512 -0.45 -0.29 16.29
CA ASN A 512 0.29 0.70 15.53
C ASN A 512 1.62 0.08 15.09
N GLU A 513 1.63 -0.55 13.91
CA GLU A 513 2.81 -1.30 13.46
C GLU A 513 3.01 -1.23 11.94
N GLN A 514 4.26 -1.42 11.52
CA GLN A 514 4.60 -1.78 10.15
C GLN A 514 4.05 -3.18 9.82
N SER A 515 3.43 -3.32 8.65
CA SER A 515 2.57 -4.46 8.31
C SER A 515 2.93 -5.07 6.96
N GLY A 516 4.21 -5.28 6.67
CA GLY A 516 4.69 -5.78 5.39
C GLY A 516 4.95 -4.69 4.35
N TYR A 517 5.15 -5.10 3.10
CA TYR A 517 5.57 -4.19 2.04
C TYR A 517 5.04 -4.60 0.65
N LEU A 518 5.20 -3.69 -0.30
CA LEU A 518 4.99 -3.84 -1.73
C LEU A 518 6.18 -3.19 -2.42
N MET A 519 6.79 -3.85 -3.40
CA MET A 519 7.65 -3.15 -4.36
C MET A 519 6.92 -3.09 -5.69
N ARG A 520 6.91 -1.92 -6.33
CA ARG A 520 6.41 -1.73 -7.69
C ARG A 520 7.58 -1.34 -8.57
N THR A 521 7.70 -1.98 -9.72
CA THR A 521 8.79 -1.73 -10.66
C THR A 521 8.19 -1.36 -12.02
N LYS A 522 8.71 -0.32 -12.65
CA LYS A 522 8.22 0.18 -13.95
C LYS A 522 9.38 0.50 -14.89
N VAL A 523 9.11 0.46 -16.19
CA VAL A 523 10.09 0.91 -17.19
C VAL A 523 10.46 2.37 -16.95
N SER A 524 11.74 2.72 -17.09
CA SER A 524 12.26 4.05 -16.75
C SER A 524 11.70 5.18 -17.61
N SER A 525 11.23 4.85 -18.82
CA SER A 525 10.53 5.77 -19.72
C SER A 525 9.07 6.04 -19.30
N SER A 526 8.50 5.25 -18.38
CA SER A 526 7.12 5.43 -17.93
C SER A 526 7.03 6.45 -16.80
N ASN A 527 6.27 7.51 -17.05
CA ASN A 527 5.94 8.49 -16.01
C ASN A 527 4.99 7.88 -14.96
N GLU A 528 4.08 6.99 -15.35
CA GLU A 528 3.06 6.38 -14.48
C GLU A 528 3.50 5.06 -13.86
N GLY A 529 2.96 4.71 -12.68
CA GLY A 529 3.41 3.58 -11.84
C GLY A 529 2.32 2.63 -11.32
N GLY A 530 1.07 2.75 -11.78
CA GLY A 530 -0.01 1.86 -11.36
C GLY A 530 0.12 0.46 -11.97
N VAL A 531 0.10 -0.59 -11.14
CA VAL A 531 0.02 -1.99 -11.61
C VAL A 531 -1.37 -2.28 -12.18
N ALA A 532 -2.43 -1.86 -11.47
CA ALA A 532 -3.81 -2.00 -11.94
C ALA A 532 -4.06 -1.26 -13.27
N SER A 533 -3.36 -0.14 -13.48
CA SER A 533 -3.42 0.66 -14.71
C SER A 533 -2.49 0.16 -15.83
N GLY A 534 -1.71 -0.91 -15.57
CA GLY A 534 -0.87 -1.59 -16.57
C GLY A 534 0.55 -1.03 -16.76
N PHE A 535 0.95 0.01 -16.02
CA PHE A 535 2.26 0.67 -16.20
C PHE A 535 3.39 -0.02 -15.44
N ALA A 536 3.10 -0.55 -14.25
CA ALA A 536 4.08 -1.22 -13.40
C ALA A 536 3.87 -2.73 -13.33
N VAL A 537 4.83 -3.42 -12.73
CA VAL A 537 4.73 -4.81 -12.28
C VAL A 537 4.93 -4.88 -10.77
N LEU A 538 4.42 -5.95 -10.15
CA LEU A 538 4.73 -6.28 -8.78
C LEU A 538 6.18 -6.78 -8.66
N ASP A 539 6.82 -6.50 -7.54
CA ASP A 539 8.19 -6.91 -7.28
C ASP A 539 8.37 -7.18 -5.78
N SER A 540 9.53 -7.72 -5.41
CA SER A 540 10.00 -7.75 -4.03
C SER A 540 11.39 -7.09 -3.95
N ILE A 541 12.01 -7.11 -2.77
CA ILE A 541 13.30 -6.47 -2.55
C ILE A 541 14.36 -7.50 -2.17
N TYR A 542 15.58 -7.25 -2.62
CA TYR A 542 16.78 -7.96 -2.21
C TYR A 542 17.68 -7.00 -1.44
N LEU A 543 17.80 -7.22 -0.13
CA LEU A 543 18.55 -6.33 0.76
C LEU A 543 20.05 -6.45 0.50
N VAL A 544 20.68 -5.32 0.16
CA VAL A 544 22.12 -5.22 -0.12
C VAL A 544 22.88 -4.55 1.01
#